data_AF-A0A6J8AKZ0-F1
#
_entry.id   AF-A0A6J8AKZ0-F1
#
_cell.length_a   1.000
_cell.length_b   1.000
_cell.length_c   1.000
_cell.angle_alpha   90.00
_cell.angle_beta   90.00
_cell.angle_gamma   90.00
#
_symmetry.space_group_name_H-M   'P 1'
#
loop_
_entity.id
_entity.type
_entity.pdbx_description
1 polymer ?
#
loop_
_entity_poly.entity_id
_entity_poly.type
_entity_poly.pdbx_seq_one_letter_code
_entity_poly.pdbx_strand_id
1 'polypeptide(L)'
;MSQFPFQELEDKELSAFTCSIQDESAKLHINKLKASHRNSLKEIAVLKGEKSKLDTVKKENVILKKNLDTLNLECLQHVRLIQKIERELAEHASRTQNFEIEIVRLKEENLSLTNTRYRLTMDLKNAEMQDCHLIKKLKDEIQRLKAQHSDDIRECQDLLHELSVAENQIKTDRLRQMLVHVGEKLEPSPMELCGQFIGPAVDGQVIVTLCKTLPEGQIVKLTSVNSKPTAFHLTEVEVYGV
;
A
#
# COMPACT_ATOMS: atom_id res chain seq x y z
N MET A 1 139.12 78.28 -66.78
CA MET A 1 138.17 77.22 -67.19
C MET A 1 136.78 77.83 -67.16
N SER A 2 136.09 77.85 -68.30
CA SER A 2 134.77 78.46 -68.51
C SER A 2 133.65 77.48 -68.14
N GLN A 3 132.60 77.96 -67.46
CA GLN A 3 131.32 77.26 -67.37
C GLN A 3 130.23 78.15 -67.96
N PHE A 4 129.44 77.57 -68.86
CA PHE A 4 128.36 78.20 -69.62
C PHE A 4 127.05 78.22 -68.80
N PRO A 5 126.28 79.32 -68.78
CA PRO A 5 125.12 79.48 -67.89
C PRO A 5 123.76 79.07 -68.50
N PHE A 6 123.70 78.58 -69.75
CA PHE A 6 122.41 78.37 -70.43
C PHE A 6 121.70 77.05 -70.11
N GLN A 7 122.40 76.03 -69.59
CA GLN A 7 121.81 74.73 -69.24
C GLN A 7 121.06 74.73 -67.90
N GLU A 8 121.43 75.64 -66.98
CA GLU A 8 120.79 75.75 -65.68
C GLU A 8 119.39 76.37 -65.71
N LEU A 9 119.03 77.13 -66.75
CA LEU A 9 117.70 77.74 -66.85
C LEU A 9 116.63 76.73 -67.31
N GLU A 10 116.93 75.89 -68.30
CA GLU A 10 115.98 74.86 -68.78
C GLU A 10 115.75 73.76 -67.72
N ASP A 11 116.80 73.36 -66.99
CA ASP A 11 116.68 72.39 -65.89
C ASP A 11 115.85 72.94 -64.71
N LYS A 12 115.94 74.24 -64.44
CA LYS A 12 115.12 74.92 -63.41
C LYS A 12 113.66 75.01 -63.82
N GLU A 13 113.36 75.31 -65.09
CA GLU A 13 111.98 75.36 -65.60
C GLU A 13 111.35 73.96 -65.67
N LEU A 14 112.08 72.94 -66.14
CA LEU A 14 111.62 71.55 -66.12
C LEU A 14 111.38 71.05 -64.70
N SER A 15 112.28 71.37 -63.76
CA SER A 15 112.15 71.02 -62.33
C SER A 15 110.94 71.72 -61.70
N ALA A 16 110.70 73.00 -62.01
CA ALA A 16 109.54 73.74 -61.52
C ALA A 16 108.23 73.16 -62.08
N PHE A 17 108.24 72.76 -63.35
CA PHE A 17 107.09 72.12 -64.00
C PHE A 17 106.80 70.72 -63.44
N THR A 18 107.82 69.88 -63.24
CA THR A 18 107.64 68.56 -62.60
C THR A 18 107.19 68.68 -61.15
N CYS A 19 107.71 69.65 -60.40
CA CYS A 19 107.28 69.92 -59.03
C CYS A 19 105.81 70.40 -59.00
N SER A 20 105.40 71.25 -59.95
CA SER A 20 104.01 71.68 -60.13
C SER A 20 103.07 70.51 -60.44
N ILE A 21 103.45 69.61 -61.37
CA ILE A 21 102.66 68.40 -61.67
C ILE A 21 102.56 67.46 -60.47
N GLN A 22 103.64 67.28 -59.71
CA GLN A 22 103.64 66.46 -58.50
C GLN A 22 102.74 67.05 -57.41
N ASP A 23 102.77 68.38 -57.23
CA ASP A 23 101.91 69.09 -56.28
C ASP A 23 100.42 69.00 -56.69
N GLU A 24 100.11 69.16 -57.98
CA GLU A 24 98.76 69.00 -58.51
C GLU A 24 98.25 67.54 -58.38
N SER A 25 99.13 66.55 -58.62
CA SER A 25 98.85 65.13 -58.41
C SER A 25 98.60 64.78 -56.93
N ALA A 26 99.40 65.36 -56.02
CA ALA A 26 99.23 65.22 -54.58
C ALA A 26 97.91 65.83 -54.11
N LYS A 27 97.56 67.04 -54.59
CA LYS A 27 96.26 67.68 -54.33
C LYS A 27 95.10 66.82 -54.82
N LEU A 28 95.21 66.21 -56.01
CA LEU A 28 94.20 65.31 -56.56
C LEU A 28 94.01 64.06 -55.68
N HIS A 29 95.11 63.44 -55.22
CA HIS A 29 95.07 62.29 -54.32
C HIS A 29 94.46 62.63 -52.95
N ILE A 30 94.86 63.75 -52.36
CA ILE A 30 94.32 64.24 -51.09
C ILE A 30 92.82 64.52 -51.22
N ASN A 31 92.39 65.12 -52.33
CA ASN A 31 90.96 65.37 -52.58
C ASN A 31 90.15 64.07 -52.71
N LYS A 32 90.69 63.06 -53.40
CA LYS A 32 90.08 61.71 -53.47
C LYS A 32 89.99 61.05 -52.09
N LEU A 33 91.06 61.11 -51.30
CA LEU A 33 91.09 60.59 -49.91
C LEU A 33 90.07 61.32 -49.01
N LYS A 34 90.00 62.65 -49.07
CA LYS A 34 89.02 63.44 -48.32
C LYS A 34 87.58 63.14 -48.73
N ALA A 35 87.32 62.88 -50.01
CA ALA A 35 86.01 62.48 -50.49
C ALA A 35 85.65 61.07 -50.00
N SER A 36 86.57 60.11 -50.11
CA SER A 36 86.40 58.75 -49.61
C SER A 36 86.15 58.72 -48.10
N HIS A 37 86.96 59.44 -47.32
CA HIS A 37 86.79 59.53 -45.86
C HIS A 37 85.44 60.13 -45.46
N ARG A 38 84.98 61.18 -46.16
CA ARG A 38 83.64 61.75 -45.94
C ARG A 38 82.53 60.75 -46.24
N ASN A 39 82.69 59.91 -47.26
CA ASN A 39 81.72 58.86 -47.57
C ASN A 39 81.70 57.78 -46.48
N SER A 40 82.86 57.31 -46.01
CA SER A 40 82.94 56.33 -44.91
C SER A 40 82.35 56.86 -43.61
N LEU A 41 82.54 58.15 -43.28
CA LEU A 41 81.93 58.76 -42.10
C LEU A 41 80.39 58.81 -42.21
N LYS A 42 79.85 59.06 -43.41
CA LYS A 42 78.40 58.98 -43.65
C LYS A 42 77.88 57.56 -43.46
N GLU A 43 78.58 56.55 -43.97
CA GLU A 43 78.22 55.13 -43.77
C GLU A 43 78.22 54.75 -42.28
N ILE A 44 79.25 55.16 -41.53
CA ILE A 44 79.31 54.90 -40.08
C ILE A 44 78.12 55.54 -39.34
N ALA A 45 77.71 56.75 -39.72
CA ALA A 45 76.55 57.41 -39.13
C ALA A 45 75.25 56.63 -39.41
N VAL A 46 75.08 56.12 -40.64
CA VAL A 46 73.95 55.26 -41.02
C VAL A 46 73.95 53.97 -40.20
N LEU A 47 75.08 53.27 -40.13
CA LEU A 47 75.21 52.01 -39.38
C LEU A 47 74.93 52.19 -37.87
N LYS A 48 75.33 53.33 -37.29
CA LYS A 48 74.97 53.65 -35.89
C LYS A 48 73.45 53.83 -35.71
N GLY A 49 72.79 54.47 -36.67
CA GLY A 49 71.33 54.63 -36.67
C GLY A 49 70.59 53.29 -36.88
N GLU A 50 71.12 52.39 -37.68
CA GLU A 50 70.57 51.04 -37.84
C GLU A 50 70.75 50.19 -36.58
N LYS A 51 71.90 50.30 -35.92
CA LYS A 51 72.18 49.61 -34.66
C LYS A 51 71.20 50.01 -33.54
N SER A 52 70.91 51.30 -33.38
CA SER A 52 69.96 51.75 -32.36
C SER A 52 68.55 51.23 -32.62
N LYS A 53 68.11 51.20 -33.89
CA LYS A 53 66.84 50.58 -34.28
C LYS A 53 66.81 49.09 -33.96
N LEU A 54 67.89 48.35 -34.26
CA LEU A 54 68.02 46.93 -33.95
C LEU A 54 67.93 46.66 -32.44
N ASP A 55 68.57 47.49 -31.62
CA ASP A 55 68.52 47.35 -30.16
C ASP A 55 67.11 47.58 -29.60
N THR A 56 66.34 48.51 -30.18
CA THR A 56 64.92 48.69 -29.85
C THR A 56 64.09 47.46 -30.20
N VAL A 57 64.23 46.94 -31.43
CA VAL A 57 63.50 45.74 -31.88
C VAL A 57 63.83 44.52 -31.02
N LYS A 58 65.08 44.37 -30.57
CA LYS A 58 65.47 43.29 -29.64
C LYS A 58 64.74 43.39 -28.30
N LYS A 59 64.61 44.60 -27.74
CA LYS A 59 63.87 44.82 -26.48
C LYS A 59 62.39 44.48 -26.64
N GLU A 60 61.77 44.95 -27.72
CA GLU A 60 60.38 44.62 -28.05
C GLU A 60 60.17 43.11 -28.20
N ASN A 61 61.09 42.41 -28.89
CA ASN A 61 61.03 40.96 -29.02
C ASN A 61 61.04 40.22 -27.68
N VAL A 62 61.85 40.68 -26.72
CA VAL A 62 61.90 40.07 -25.37
C VAL A 62 60.57 40.26 -24.65
N ILE A 63 59.95 41.45 -24.76
CA ILE A 63 58.65 41.73 -24.15
C ILE A 63 57.55 40.88 -24.79
N LEU A 64 57.51 40.82 -26.12
CA LEU A 64 56.54 40.02 -26.86
C LEU A 64 56.66 38.53 -26.51
N LYS A 65 57.88 38.02 -26.37
CA LYS A 65 58.11 36.63 -25.97
C LYS A 65 57.56 36.35 -24.58
N LYS A 66 57.79 37.23 -23.61
CA LYS A 66 57.21 37.10 -22.25
C LYS A 66 55.68 37.12 -22.29
N ASN A 67 55.07 38.03 -23.05
CA ASN A 67 53.62 38.10 -23.17
C ASN A 67 53.03 36.83 -23.81
N LEU A 68 53.70 36.28 -24.82
CA LEU A 68 53.31 35.02 -25.45
C LEU A 68 53.38 33.85 -24.47
N ASP A 69 54.45 33.77 -23.66
CA ASP A 69 54.59 32.72 -22.64
C ASP A 69 53.49 32.82 -21.58
N THR A 70 53.15 34.04 -21.13
CA THR A 70 52.03 34.27 -20.20
C THR A 70 50.70 33.85 -20.80
N LEU A 71 50.41 34.27 -22.04
CA LEU A 71 49.15 33.93 -22.72
C LEU A 71 49.01 32.42 -22.94
N ASN A 72 50.10 31.72 -23.26
CA ASN A 72 50.10 30.27 -23.39
C ASN A 72 49.79 29.58 -22.07
N LEU A 73 50.30 30.11 -20.95
CA LEU A 73 50.00 29.57 -19.63
C LEU A 73 48.52 29.76 -19.26
N GLU A 74 47.96 30.94 -19.50
CA GLU A 74 46.53 31.23 -19.29
C GLU A 74 45.65 30.33 -20.16
N CYS A 75 46.00 30.15 -21.44
CA CYS A 75 45.30 29.25 -22.35
C CYS A 75 45.30 27.80 -21.82
N LEU A 76 46.46 27.32 -21.33
CA LEU A 76 46.57 25.99 -20.75
C LEU A 76 45.69 25.82 -19.50
N GLN A 77 45.61 26.84 -18.66
CA GLN A 77 44.74 26.84 -17.48
C GLN A 77 43.26 26.80 -17.87
N HIS A 78 42.86 27.58 -18.86
CA HIS A 78 41.49 27.56 -19.38
C HIS A 78 41.11 26.22 -19.98
N VAL A 79 42.00 25.59 -20.77
CA VAL A 79 41.77 24.24 -21.31
C VAL A 79 41.52 23.23 -20.18
N ARG A 80 42.31 23.28 -19.11
CA ARG A 80 42.10 22.39 -17.94
C ARG A 80 40.78 22.65 -17.23
N LEU A 81 40.37 23.92 -17.12
CA LEU A 81 39.09 24.29 -16.52
C LEU A 81 37.91 23.76 -17.36
N ILE A 82 37.96 23.91 -18.68
CA ILE A 82 36.94 23.40 -19.59
C ILE A 82 36.82 21.88 -19.45
N GLN A 83 37.94 21.15 -19.47
CA GLN A 83 37.95 19.70 -19.26
C GLN A 83 37.39 19.26 -17.90
N LYS A 84 37.52 20.10 -16.86
CA LYS A 84 36.90 19.84 -15.56
C LYS A 84 35.38 20.02 -15.63
N ILE A 85 34.92 21.12 -16.23
CA ILE A 85 33.49 21.42 -16.40
C ILE A 85 32.81 20.35 -17.25
N GLU A 86 33.42 19.90 -18.34
CA GLU A 86 32.89 18.84 -19.20
C GLU A 86 32.70 17.52 -18.43
N ARG A 87 33.64 17.16 -17.56
CA ARG A 87 33.50 15.97 -16.70
C ARG A 87 32.36 16.12 -15.69
N GLU A 88 32.27 17.26 -15.00
CA GLU A 88 31.19 17.52 -14.05
C GLU A 88 29.82 17.51 -14.74
N LEU A 89 29.74 18.05 -15.96
CA LEU A 89 28.52 18.05 -16.77
C LEU A 89 28.11 16.62 -17.18
N ALA A 90 29.08 15.78 -17.57
CA ALA A 90 28.82 14.38 -17.90
C ALA A 90 28.33 13.57 -16.67
N GLU A 91 28.95 13.79 -15.51
CA GLU A 91 28.49 13.16 -14.25
C GLU A 91 27.09 13.61 -13.87
N HIS A 92 26.79 14.91 -14.02
CA HIS A 92 25.45 15.43 -13.74
C HIS A 92 24.41 14.83 -14.70
N ALA A 93 24.70 14.76 -16.00
CA ALA A 93 23.83 14.16 -16.99
C ALA A 93 23.53 12.68 -16.68
N SER A 94 24.56 11.92 -16.29
CA SER A 94 24.40 10.52 -15.87
C SER A 94 23.53 10.38 -14.62
N ARG A 95 23.71 11.25 -13.61
CA ARG A 95 22.85 11.25 -12.41
C ARG A 95 21.40 11.57 -12.75
N THR A 96 21.16 12.57 -13.58
CA THR A 96 19.81 12.92 -14.04
C THR A 96 19.13 11.73 -14.72
N GLN A 97 19.83 11.06 -15.63
CA GLN A 97 19.32 9.87 -16.30
C GLN A 97 18.99 8.73 -15.31
N ASN A 98 19.83 8.51 -14.31
CA ASN A 98 19.57 7.50 -13.28
C ASN A 98 18.30 7.82 -12.47
N PHE A 99 18.07 9.10 -12.13
CA PHE A 99 16.85 9.51 -11.45
C PHE A 99 15.61 9.32 -12.32
N GLU A 100 15.68 9.61 -13.62
CA GLU A 100 14.58 9.38 -14.55
C GLU A 100 14.19 7.90 -14.62
N ILE A 101 15.18 7.00 -14.72
CA ILE A 101 14.97 5.56 -14.70
C ILE A 101 14.27 5.12 -13.40
N GLU A 102 14.75 5.59 -12.25
CA GLU A 102 14.17 5.23 -10.96
C GLU A 102 12.74 5.77 -10.79
N ILE A 103 12.46 6.98 -11.29
CA ILE A 103 11.10 7.54 -11.29
C ILE A 103 10.15 6.67 -12.13
N VAL A 104 10.59 6.19 -13.30
CA VAL A 104 9.78 5.28 -14.14
C VAL A 104 9.52 3.97 -13.39
N ARG A 105 10.55 3.35 -12.82
CA ARG A 105 10.43 2.12 -12.02
C ARG A 105 9.41 2.27 -10.88
N LEU A 106 9.51 3.35 -10.11
CA LEU A 106 8.60 3.64 -8.99
C LEU A 106 7.16 3.91 -9.46
N LYS A 107 6.97 4.51 -10.64
CA LYS A 107 5.63 4.71 -11.22
C LYS A 107 4.99 3.38 -11.61
N GLU A 108 5.75 2.47 -12.20
CA GLU A 108 5.27 1.14 -12.56
C GLU A 108 4.93 0.29 -11.33
N GLU A 109 5.78 0.33 -10.30
CA GLU A 109 5.54 -0.35 -9.02
C GLU A 109 4.27 0.16 -8.33
N ASN A 110 4.09 1.49 -8.27
CA ASN A 110 2.88 2.10 -7.73
C ASN A 110 1.62 1.71 -8.50
N LEU A 111 1.69 1.62 -9.84
CA LEU A 111 0.57 1.18 -10.65
C LEU A 111 0.20 -0.29 -10.34
N SER A 112 1.20 -1.17 -10.25
CA SER A 112 1.00 -2.58 -9.87
C SER A 112 0.36 -2.74 -8.49
N LEU A 113 0.85 -1.99 -7.50
CA LEU A 113 0.31 -1.98 -6.14
C LEU A 113 -1.13 -1.44 -6.12
N THR A 114 -1.40 -0.38 -6.89
CA THR A 114 -2.75 0.20 -7.00
C THR A 114 -3.74 -0.80 -7.58
N ASN A 115 -3.35 -1.51 -8.65
CA ASN A 115 -4.16 -2.56 -9.26
C ASN A 115 -4.42 -3.71 -8.29
N THR A 116 -3.39 -4.15 -7.57
CA THR A 116 -3.50 -5.20 -6.55
C THR A 116 -4.46 -4.79 -5.43
N ARG A 117 -4.34 -3.56 -4.93
CA ARG A 117 -5.23 -3.01 -3.90
C ARG A 117 -6.68 -2.96 -4.39
N TYR A 118 -6.92 -2.56 -5.63
CA TYR A 118 -8.26 -2.53 -6.20
C TYR A 118 -8.88 -3.94 -6.24
N ARG A 119 -8.13 -4.93 -6.72
CA ARG A 119 -8.56 -6.33 -6.77
C ARG A 119 -8.93 -6.85 -5.37
N LEU A 120 -8.04 -6.69 -4.39
CA LEU A 120 -8.27 -7.15 -3.02
C LEU A 120 -9.50 -6.48 -2.38
N THR A 121 -9.72 -5.20 -2.65
CA THR A 121 -10.93 -4.50 -2.18
C THR A 121 -12.20 -5.13 -2.75
N MET A 122 -12.20 -5.51 -4.03
CA MET A 122 -13.34 -6.17 -4.67
C MET A 122 -13.55 -7.58 -4.11
N ASP A 123 -12.47 -8.34 -3.94
CA ASP A 123 -12.52 -9.69 -3.37
C ASP A 123 -13.09 -9.66 -1.94
N LEU A 124 -12.66 -8.70 -1.12
CA LEU A 124 -13.19 -8.48 0.23
C LEU A 124 -14.69 -8.19 0.20
N LYS A 125 -15.15 -7.26 -0.64
CA LYS A 125 -16.58 -6.95 -0.77
C LYS A 125 -17.39 -8.16 -1.23
N ASN A 126 -16.85 -8.96 -2.13
CA ASN A 126 -17.51 -10.19 -2.58
C ASN A 126 -17.64 -11.20 -1.44
N ALA A 127 -16.58 -11.38 -0.63
CA ALA A 127 -16.63 -12.23 0.56
C ALA A 127 -17.66 -11.71 1.58
N GLU A 128 -17.67 -10.41 1.88
CA GLU A 128 -18.65 -9.78 2.78
C GLU A 128 -20.09 -9.99 2.30
N MET A 129 -20.35 -9.88 1.00
CA MET A 129 -21.68 -10.18 0.42
C MET A 129 -22.05 -11.65 0.60
N GLN A 130 -21.11 -12.58 0.39
CA GLN A 130 -21.35 -14.02 0.59
C GLN A 130 -21.68 -14.33 2.06
N ASP A 131 -20.94 -13.73 2.99
CA ASP A 131 -21.18 -13.87 4.43
C ASP A 131 -22.55 -13.30 4.82
N CYS A 132 -22.92 -12.13 4.28
CA CYS A 132 -24.24 -11.55 4.50
C CYS A 132 -25.36 -12.47 3.99
N HIS A 133 -25.18 -13.12 2.84
CA HIS A 133 -26.13 -14.11 2.32
C HIS A 133 -26.23 -15.34 3.21
N LEU A 134 -25.10 -15.85 3.71
CA LEU A 134 -25.09 -17.00 4.62
C LEU A 134 -25.77 -16.67 5.96
N ILE A 135 -25.45 -15.52 6.54
CA ILE A 135 -26.09 -15.04 7.78
C ILE A 135 -27.59 -14.91 7.59
N LYS A 136 -28.05 -14.37 6.44
CA LYS A 136 -29.48 -14.28 6.13
C LYS A 136 -30.13 -15.66 6.08
N LYS A 137 -29.53 -16.61 5.35
CA LYS A 137 -30.05 -18.00 5.28
C LYS A 137 -30.13 -18.65 6.66
N LEU A 138 -29.10 -18.49 7.49
CA LEU A 138 -29.08 -19.02 8.85
C LEU A 138 -30.17 -18.38 9.72
N LYS A 139 -30.39 -17.06 9.58
CA LYS A 139 -31.45 -16.35 10.31
C LYS A 139 -32.84 -16.85 9.90
N ASP A 140 -33.07 -17.03 8.60
CA ASP A 140 -34.34 -17.55 8.07
C ASP A 140 -34.58 -18.99 8.52
N GLU A 141 -33.53 -19.82 8.60
CA GLU A 141 -33.61 -21.19 9.13
C GLU A 141 -33.93 -21.21 10.63
N ILE A 142 -33.25 -20.39 11.43
CA ILE A 142 -33.53 -20.25 12.86
C ILE A 142 -34.98 -19.81 13.09
N GLN A 143 -35.51 -18.90 12.28
CA GLN A 143 -36.91 -18.48 12.38
C GLN A 143 -37.87 -19.62 12.03
N ARG A 144 -37.60 -20.40 10.99
CA ARG A 144 -38.41 -21.58 10.63
C ARG A 144 -38.41 -22.62 11.74
N LEU A 145 -37.25 -22.97 12.28
CA LEU A 145 -37.13 -23.92 13.40
C LEU A 145 -37.86 -23.44 14.66
N LYS A 146 -37.79 -22.13 14.97
CA LYS A 146 -38.55 -21.56 16.09
C LYS A 146 -40.06 -21.65 15.89
N ALA A 147 -40.56 -21.41 14.68
CA ALA A 147 -41.98 -21.54 14.37
C ALA A 147 -42.44 -22.99 14.53
N GLN A 148 -41.69 -23.93 13.95
CA GLN A 148 -41.98 -25.36 14.06
C GLN A 148 -42.00 -25.82 15.53
N HIS A 149 -40.98 -25.48 16.32
CA HIS A 149 -40.94 -25.85 17.73
C HIS A 149 -42.10 -25.20 18.53
N SER A 150 -42.58 -24.02 18.14
CA SER A 150 -43.74 -23.40 18.77
C SER A 150 -45.03 -24.16 18.46
N ASP A 151 -45.17 -24.66 17.22
CA ASP A 151 -46.31 -25.49 16.82
C ASP A 151 -46.28 -26.85 17.53
N ASP A 152 -45.10 -27.49 17.62
CA ASP A 152 -44.91 -28.75 18.33
C ASP A 152 -45.24 -28.63 19.83
N ILE A 153 -44.84 -27.52 20.48
CA ILE A 153 -45.21 -27.23 21.87
C ILE A 153 -46.73 -27.14 22.02
N ARG A 154 -47.42 -26.45 21.09
CA ARG A 154 -48.87 -26.26 21.14
C ARG A 154 -49.59 -27.60 20.99
N GLU A 155 -49.19 -28.42 20.02
CA GLU A 155 -49.74 -29.77 19.84
C GLU A 155 -49.57 -30.64 21.09
N CYS A 156 -48.38 -30.59 21.72
CA CYS A 156 -48.15 -31.30 22.99
C CYS A 156 -49.08 -30.79 24.11
N GLN A 157 -49.35 -29.49 24.19
CA GLN A 157 -50.26 -28.92 25.20
C GLN A 157 -51.72 -29.34 24.95
N ASP A 158 -52.16 -29.37 23.70
CA ASP A 158 -53.51 -29.79 23.32
C ASP A 158 -53.75 -31.26 23.68
N LEU A 159 -52.80 -32.14 23.32
CA LEU A 159 -52.85 -33.56 23.69
C LEU A 159 -52.84 -33.78 25.21
N LEU A 160 -52.06 -32.99 25.96
CA LEU A 160 -52.05 -33.05 27.42
C LEU A 160 -53.42 -32.66 28.01
N HIS A 161 -54.06 -31.64 27.43
CA HIS A 161 -55.41 -31.22 27.84
C HIS A 161 -56.45 -32.30 27.55
N GLU A 162 -56.44 -32.89 26.35
CA GLU A 162 -57.35 -33.99 25.98
C GLU A 162 -57.19 -35.21 26.90
N LEU A 163 -55.95 -35.60 27.22
CA LEU A 163 -55.67 -36.68 28.16
C LEU A 163 -56.21 -36.37 29.56
N SER A 164 -56.05 -35.13 30.04
CA SER A 164 -56.59 -34.72 31.33
C SER A 164 -58.12 -34.79 31.37
N VAL A 165 -58.79 -34.36 30.29
CA VAL A 165 -60.26 -34.46 30.17
C VAL A 165 -60.70 -35.92 30.14
N ALA A 166 -60.04 -36.77 29.33
CA ALA A 166 -60.33 -38.19 29.26
C ALA A 166 -60.13 -38.90 30.60
N GLU A 167 -59.07 -38.56 31.34
CA GLU A 167 -58.81 -39.10 32.68
C GLU A 167 -59.94 -38.73 33.66
N ASN A 168 -60.38 -37.47 33.66
CA ASN A 168 -61.49 -37.02 34.50
C ASN A 168 -62.83 -37.68 34.10
N GLN A 169 -63.07 -37.86 32.81
CA GLN A 169 -64.26 -38.57 32.32
C GLN A 169 -64.25 -40.04 32.78
N ILE A 170 -63.10 -40.73 32.70
CA ILE A 170 -62.97 -42.11 33.19
C ILE A 170 -63.20 -42.17 34.70
N LYS A 171 -62.69 -41.21 35.49
CA LYS A 171 -62.92 -41.16 36.94
C LYS A 171 -64.41 -41.05 37.27
N THR A 172 -65.13 -40.15 36.60
CA THR A 172 -66.57 -39.92 36.84
C THR A 172 -67.47 -41.05 36.32
N ASP A 173 -67.10 -41.72 35.22
CA ASP A 173 -67.89 -42.83 34.64
C ASP A 173 -67.80 -44.15 35.43
N ARG A 174 -66.81 -44.32 36.33
CA ARG A 174 -66.63 -45.55 37.13
C ARG A 174 -67.80 -45.87 38.06
N LEU A 175 -68.52 -44.85 38.54
CA LEU A 175 -69.67 -44.99 39.44
C LEU A 175 -71.01 -44.80 38.73
N ARG A 176 -71.03 -44.75 37.38
CA ARG A 176 -72.21 -44.34 36.61
C ARG A 176 -73.46 -45.19 36.83
N GLN A 177 -73.26 -46.47 37.10
CA GLN A 177 -74.31 -47.44 37.40
C GLN A 177 -73.86 -48.37 38.52
N MET A 178 -74.27 -48.05 39.73
CA MET A 178 -73.99 -48.85 40.92
C MET A 178 -75.30 -49.44 41.44
N LEU A 179 -75.31 -50.76 41.64
CA LEU A 179 -76.41 -51.46 42.26
C LEU A 179 -76.06 -51.83 43.68
N VAL A 180 -76.99 -51.58 44.59
CA VAL A 180 -76.91 -51.96 45.99
C VAL A 180 -77.81 -53.16 46.20
N HIS A 181 -77.23 -54.29 46.55
CA HIS A 181 -77.97 -55.50 46.89
C HIS A 181 -77.82 -55.79 48.38
N VAL A 182 -78.88 -56.32 48.99
CA VAL A 182 -78.88 -56.73 50.39
C VAL A 182 -79.33 -58.18 50.49
N GLY A 183 -78.69 -58.95 51.37
CA GLY A 183 -79.07 -60.34 51.60
C GLY A 183 -78.43 -60.95 52.85
N GLU A 184 -78.84 -62.18 53.15
CA GLU A 184 -78.39 -62.90 54.34
C GLU A 184 -77.06 -63.65 54.14
N LYS A 185 -76.73 -64.05 52.90
CA LYS A 185 -75.55 -64.90 52.57
C LYS A 185 -74.88 -64.47 51.26
N LEU A 186 -73.57 -64.72 51.15
CA LEU A 186 -72.72 -64.15 50.10
C LEU A 186 -72.97 -64.71 48.68
N GLU A 187 -73.52 -65.93 48.57
CA GLU A 187 -74.10 -66.61 47.37
C GLU A 187 -74.34 -68.10 47.75
N PRO A 188 -75.24 -68.85 47.09
CA PRO A 188 -75.98 -68.58 45.85
C PRO A 188 -77.45 -68.14 46.08
N SER A 189 -77.80 -67.71 47.29
CA SER A 189 -79.13 -67.15 47.58
C SER A 189 -79.37 -65.86 46.79
N PRO A 190 -80.58 -65.65 46.25
CA PRO A 190 -80.89 -64.43 45.50
C PRO A 190 -80.76 -63.22 46.44
N MET A 191 -79.77 -62.37 46.20
CA MET A 191 -79.71 -61.07 46.86
C MET A 191 -80.79 -60.16 46.26
N GLU A 192 -81.51 -59.44 47.11
CA GLU A 192 -82.55 -58.52 46.66
C GLU A 192 -81.92 -57.19 46.27
N LEU A 193 -82.36 -56.62 45.13
CA LEU A 193 -81.94 -55.31 44.70
C LEU A 193 -82.58 -54.25 45.61
N CYS A 194 -81.76 -53.62 46.43
CA CYS A 194 -82.16 -52.66 47.46
C CYS A 194 -82.29 -51.24 46.90
N GLY A 195 -81.40 -50.89 45.98
CA GLY A 195 -81.48 -49.65 45.23
C GLY A 195 -80.39 -49.53 44.19
N GLN A 196 -80.47 -48.45 43.41
CA GLN A 196 -79.57 -48.20 42.30
C GLN A 196 -79.22 -46.72 42.23
N PHE A 197 -77.96 -46.45 41.91
CA PHE A 197 -77.51 -45.14 41.47
C PHE A 197 -77.26 -45.18 39.97
N ILE A 198 -77.92 -44.26 39.26
CA ILE A 198 -77.77 -44.07 37.82
C ILE A 198 -77.50 -42.60 37.58
N GLY A 199 -76.28 -42.27 37.19
CA GLY A 199 -75.88 -40.90 36.91
C GLY A 199 -74.36 -40.73 37.00
N PRO A 200 -73.78 -39.67 36.41
CA PRO A 200 -72.38 -39.38 36.63
C PRO A 200 -72.16 -39.05 38.12
N ALA A 201 -71.21 -39.72 38.77
CA ALA A 201 -70.77 -39.29 40.09
C ALA A 201 -69.88 -38.06 39.93
N VAL A 202 -70.17 -37.00 40.67
CA VAL A 202 -69.32 -35.82 40.75
C VAL A 202 -68.33 -36.01 41.90
N ASP A 203 -67.09 -35.53 41.75
CA ASP A 203 -66.10 -35.60 42.83
C ASP A 203 -66.64 -34.97 44.13
N GLY A 204 -66.51 -35.71 45.24
CA GLY A 204 -67.00 -35.29 46.56
C GLY A 204 -68.52 -35.44 46.78
N GLN A 205 -69.27 -35.96 45.80
CA GLN A 205 -70.69 -36.20 45.95
C GLN A 205 -70.97 -37.41 46.86
N VAL A 206 -71.79 -37.20 47.89
CA VAL A 206 -72.36 -38.29 48.70
C VAL A 206 -73.62 -38.82 48.01
N ILE A 207 -73.61 -40.11 47.68
CA ILE A 207 -74.75 -40.80 47.05
C ILE A 207 -75.53 -41.55 48.12
N VAL A 208 -76.79 -41.17 48.35
CA VAL A 208 -77.67 -41.82 49.33
C VAL A 208 -78.69 -42.69 48.61
N THR A 209 -78.73 -43.98 48.96
CA THR A 209 -79.69 -44.95 48.41
C THR A 209 -80.67 -45.38 49.50
N LEU A 210 -81.96 -45.11 49.29
CA LEU A 210 -83.02 -45.49 50.25
C LEU A 210 -83.55 -46.89 49.92
N CYS A 211 -83.31 -47.82 50.83
CA CYS A 211 -83.84 -49.18 50.76
C CYS A 211 -85.21 -49.25 51.44
N LYS A 212 -86.28 -49.37 50.65
CA LYS A 212 -87.67 -49.37 51.15
C LYS A 212 -88.07 -50.68 51.84
N THR A 213 -87.43 -51.77 51.45
CA THR A 213 -87.57 -53.09 52.05
C THR A 213 -86.16 -53.50 52.49
N LEU A 214 -85.92 -53.46 53.80
CA LEU A 214 -84.74 -54.09 54.40
C LEU A 214 -85.18 -55.51 54.77
N PRO A 215 -84.94 -56.52 53.92
CA PRO A 215 -84.94 -57.89 54.42
C PRO A 215 -83.91 -57.95 55.56
N GLU A 216 -84.18 -58.70 56.63
CA GLU A 216 -83.16 -59.02 57.63
C GLU A 216 -81.95 -59.60 56.87
N GLY A 217 -80.85 -58.86 56.84
CA GLY A 217 -79.74 -59.13 55.92
C GLY A 217 -78.43 -58.76 56.58
N GLN A 218 -77.43 -59.63 56.45
CA GLN A 218 -76.12 -59.45 57.08
C GLN A 218 -75.08 -58.83 56.13
N ILE A 219 -75.37 -58.79 54.82
CA ILE A 219 -74.41 -58.44 53.78
C ILE A 219 -75.02 -57.38 52.85
N VAL A 220 -74.26 -56.30 52.62
CA VAL A 220 -74.50 -55.31 51.56
C VAL A 220 -73.48 -55.54 50.46
N LYS A 221 -73.95 -55.80 49.24
CA LYS A 221 -73.10 -55.98 48.05
C LYS A 221 -73.30 -54.81 47.10
N LEU A 222 -72.21 -54.07 46.88
CA LEU A 222 -72.15 -53.02 45.87
C LEU A 222 -71.58 -53.60 44.58
N THR A 223 -72.34 -53.51 43.50
CA THR A 223 -71.94 -54.04 42.20
C THR A 223 -71.95 -52.89 41.20
N SER A 224 -70.81 -52.66 40.53
CA SER A 224 -70.79 -51.81 39.34
C SER A 224 -71.26 -52.62 38.13
N VAL A 225 -72.21 -52.09 37.37
CA VAL A 225 -72.81 -52.76 36.19
C VAL A 225 -72.07 -52.38 34.90
N ASN A 226 -70.95 -51.65 35.02
CA ASN A 226 -70.20 -51.22 33.85
C ASN A 226 -69.67 -52.41 33.04
N SER A 227 -69.81 -52.33 31.73
CA SER A 227 -69.48 -53.40 30.77
C SER A 227 -67.98 -53.71 30.64
N LYS A 228 -67.11 -52.95 31.31
CA LYS A 228 -65.66 -53.18 31.37
C LYS A 228 -65.22 -53.40 32.82
N PRO A 229 -64.40 -54.44 33.11
CA PRO A 229 -63.89 -54.72 34.44
C PRO A 229 -62.92 -53.61 34.85
N THR A 230 -63.46 -52.58 35.47
CA THR A 230 -62.70 -51.50 36.07
C THR A 230 -62.88 -51.65 37.57
N ALA A 231 -61.77 -51.63 38.33
CA ALA A 231 -61.88 -51.42 39.76
C ALA A 231 -62.75 -50.17 39.97
N PHE A 232 -63.67 -50.14 40.93
CA PHE A 232 -64.28 -48.89 41.35
C PHE A 232 -63.81 -48.64 42.78
N HIS A 233 -63.42 -47.40 43.06
CA HIS A 233 -62.97 -46.98 44.37
C HIS A 233 -64.10 -46.20 45.03
N LEU A 234 -64.44 -46.61 46.24
CA LEU A 234 -65.33 -45.89 47.11
C LEU A 234 -64.45 -45.27 48.19
N THR A 235 -64.59 -43.97 48.41
CA THR A 235 -63.86 -43.29 49.47
C THR A 235 -64.40 -43.73 50.84
N GLU A 236 -65.73 -43.80 50.96
CA GLU A 236 -66.43 -44.15 52.20
C GLU A 236 -67.80 -44.77 51.87
N VAL A 237 -68.25 -45.71 52.69
CA VAL A 237 -69.57 -46.34 52.60
C VAL A 237 -70.17 -46.41 54.00
N GLU A 238 -71.29 -45.74 54.18
CA GLU A 238 -72.04 -45.72 55.45
C GLU A 238 -73.36 -46.47 55.29
N VAL A 239 -73.72 -47.28 56.28
CA VAL A 239 -74.98 -48.03 56.32
C VAL A 239 -75.76 -47.61 57.56
N TYR A 240 -76.98 -47.12 57.36
CA TYR A 240 -77.86 -46.63 58.41
C TYR A 240 -79.06 -47.60 58.57
N GLY A 241 -79.26 -48.12 59.78
CA GLY A 241 -80.39 -48.99 60.15
C GLY A 241 -81.06 -48.52 61.44
N VAL A 242 -82.28 -48.99 61.69
CA VAL A 242 -83.08 -48.72 62.90
C VAL A 242 -83.16 -50.00 63.75
#